data_AF-A0A178E3M6-F1
#
_entry.id   AF-A0A178E3M6-F1
#
_cell.length_a   1.000
_cell.length_b   1.000
_cell.length_c   1.000
_cell.angle_alpha   90.00
_cell.angle_beta   90.00
_cell.angle_gamma   90.00
#
_symmetry.space_group_name_H-M   'P 1'
#
loop_
_entity.id
_entity.type
_entity.pdbx_description
1 polymer ?
#
loop_
_entity_poly.entity_id
_entity_poly.type
_entity_poly.pdbx_seq_one_letter_code
_entity_poly.pdbx_strand_id
1 'polypeptide(L)'
;MGYHNGEDPELDYGNEGPRREPLTKQLNISNSYVPTWGCSEAFRESYQNCNRVILISATHPKTQDLLGFIRFEYDQNGLSVDGLKMVNFSATLEYQMLGIGTTTKAKNSNQAGQHGEGLKLSALVFRRNNYNFCIESGEQSWNFIFEKGELTCKIHEMRDKNLTVLRDIEKGKPRTFIFRPWEDVCVTVGA
;
A
#
# COMPACT_ATOMS: atom_id res chain seq x y z
N MET A 1 -15.09 58.57 -37.99
CA MET A 1 -14.31 58.91 -36.78
C MET A 1 -15.29 58.87 -35.62
N GLY A 2 -15.18 57.85 -34.77
CA GLY A 2 -16.11 57.58 -33.68
C GLY A 2 -15.62 56.33 -32.97
N TYR A 3 -14.57 56.49 -32.17
CA TYR A 3 -14.06 55.43 -31.32
C TYR A 3 -15.03 55.28 -30.15
N HIS A 4 -15.81 54.20 -30.15
CA HIS A 4 -16.45 53.73 -28.93
C HIS A 4 -15.42 52.91 -28.17
N ASN A 5 -14.91 53.49 -27.08
CA ASN A 5 -14.22 52.78 -26.03
C ASN A 5 -15.22 51.82 -25.39
N GLY A 6 -15.06 50.52 -25.66
CA GLY A 6 -15.67 49.50 -24.82
C GLY A 6 -14.95 49.54 -23.48
N GLU A 7 -15.67 49.90 -22.43
CA GLU A 7 -15.22 49.78 -21.05
C GLU A 7 -15.04 48.28 -20.77
N ASP A 8 -13.80 47.86 -20.51
CA ASP A 8 -13.52 46.56 -19.91
C ASP A 8 -14.23 46.51 -18.55
N PRO A 9 -14.99 45.44 -18.22
CA PRO A 9 -15.60 45.33 -16.92
C PRO A 9 -14.52 45.26 -15.85
N GLU A 10 -14.53 46.23 -14.92
CA GLU A 10 -13.74 46.19 -13.70
C GLU A 10 -13.95 44.83 -13.02
N LEU A 11 -12.89 44.01 -12.97
CA LEU A 11 -12.87 42.82 -12.15
C LEU A 11 -12.89 43.29 -10.69
N ASP A 12 -14.06 43.17 -10.07
CA ASP A 12 -14.28 43.35 -8.64
C ASP A 12 -13.41 42.34 -7.85
N TYR A 13 -12.26 42.81 -7.36
CA TYR A 13 -11.41 42.09 -6.40
C TYR A 13 -11.94 42.23 -4.96
N GLY A 14 -13.22 42.53 -4.77
CA GLY A 14 -13.85 42.75 -3.47
C GLY A 14 -14.68 41.56 -3.00
N ASN A 15 -14.04 40.45 -2.60
CA ASN A 15 -14.60 39.57 -1.58
C ASN A 15 -13.54 38.62 -1.02
N GLU A 16 -12.65 39.14 -0.18
CA GLU A 16 -12.08 38.30 0.87
C GLU A 16 -13.25 37.88 1.77
N GLY A 17 -13.76 36.66 1.56
CA GLY A 17 -14.75 36.07 2.44
C GLY A 17 -14.32 36.20 3.91
N PRO A 18 -15.27 36.27 4.86
CA PRO A 18 -14.97 36.65 6.24
C PRO A 18 -13.82 35.81 6.79
N ARG A 19 -12.74 36.48 7.20
CA ARG A 19 -11.58 35.87 7.84
C ARG A 19 -12.10 35.09 9.04
N ARG A 20 -12.12 33.76 8.94
CA ARG A 20 -12.56 32.90 10.04
C ARG A 20 -11.63 33.17 11.22
N GLU A 21 -12.19 33.72 12.29
CA GLU A 21 -11.41 33.91 13.51
C GLU A 21 -10.89 32.54 13.99
N PRO A 22 -9.63 32.47 14.45
CA PRO A 22 -9.06 31.23 14.91
C PRO A 22 -9.84 30.72 16.13
N LEU A 23 -10.36 29.50 16.03
CA LEU A 23 -11.01 28.80 17.13
C LEU A 23 -9.97 28.55 18.24
N THR A 24 -10.19 29.15 19.41
CA THR A 24 -9.32 28.99 20.58
C THR A 24 -9.94 27.99 21.56
N LYS A 25 -9.19 26.95 21.94
CA LYS A 25 -9.58 25.96 22.96
C LYS A 25 -8.53 25.91 24.06
N GLN A 26 -8.93 26.21 25.30
CA GLN A 26 -8.07 26.04 26.47
C GLN A 26 -7.95 24.54 26.82
N LEU A 27 -6.72 24.03 26.92
CA LEU A 27 -6.47 22.62 27.21
C LEU A 27 -6.27 22.33 28.70
N ASN A 28 -6.19 23.36 29.56
CA ASN A 28 -6.01 23.25 31.02
C ASN A 28 -4.78 22.43 31.45
N ILE A 29 -3.69 22.50 30.68
CA ILE A 29 -2.41 21.84 30.98
C ILE A 29 -1.37 22.94 31.28
N SER A 30 -0.63 22.81 32.40
CA SER A 30 0.42 23.75 32.80
C SER A 30 1.78 23.37 32.21
N ASN A 31 2.72 24.33 32.16
CA ASN A 31 4.10 24.08 31.72
C ASN A 31 4.89 23.13 32.64
N SER A 32 4.39 22.86 33.84
CA SER A 32 4.98 21.93 34.80
C SER A 32 4.37 20.53 34.73
N TYR A 33 3.42 20.31 33.81
CA TYR A 33 2.84 18.99 33.58
C TYR A 33 3.91 18.10 32.91
N VAL A 34 4.06 16.86 33.39
CA VAL A 34 5.14 15.92 33.02
C VAL A 34 6.56 16.54 33.06
N PRO A 35 7.03 17.05 34.23
CA PRO A 35 8.25 17.85 34.32
C PRO A 35 9.55 17.09 34.03
N THR A 36 9.47 15.77 33.92
CA THR A 36 10.60 14.89 33.58
C THR A 36 10.73 14.62 32.08
N TRP A 37 9.77 15.06 31.25
CA TRP A 37 9.81 14.84 29.81
C TRP A 37 10.82 15.78 29.13
N GLY A 38 11.62 15.20 28.24
CA GLY A 38 12.44 15.93 27.29
C GLY A 38 11.84 15.90 25.88
N CYS A 39 12.65 16.34 24.91
CA CYS A 39 12.27 16.31 23.49
C CYS A 39 12.01 14.89 22.98
N SER A 40 12.65 13.86 23.57
CA SER A 40 12.49 12.45 23.19
C SER A 40 11.09 11.91 23.47
N GLU A 41 10.52 12.22 24.63
CA GLU A 41 9.18 11.78 25.05
C GLU A 41 8.12 12.54 24.24
N ALA A 42 8.32 13.85 24.04
CA ALA A 42 7.45 14.66 23.19
C ALA A 42 7.44 14.17 21.73
N PHE A 43 8.61 13.85 21.18
CA PHE A 43 8.73 13.26 19.85
C PHE A 43 8.08 11.87 19.80
N ARG A 44 8.33 11.02 20.81
CA ARG A 44 7.72 9.69 20.92
C ARG A 44 6.20 9.79 20.87
N GLU A 45 5.55 10.66 21.64
CA GLU A 45 4.08 10.73 21.63
C GLU A 45 3.53 11.38 20.36
N SER A 46 4.24 12.37 19.82
CA SER A 46 3.89 12.95 18.53
C SER A 46 3.93 11.88 17.43
N TYR A 47 4.95 11.01 17.47
CA TYR A 47 5.14 9.92 16.51
C TYR A 47 4.22 8.72 16.77
N GLN A 48 3.89 8.40 18.02
CA GLN A 48 2.92 7.36 18.36
C GLN A 48 1.52 7.71 17.82
N ASN A 49 1.21 9.01 17.71
CA ASN A 49 0.00 9.53 17.08
C ASN A 49 0.07 9.55 15.54
N CYS A 50 1.26 9.42 14.94
CA CYS A 50 1.37 9.22 13.50
C CYS A 50 0.97 7.79 13.16
N ASN A 51 0.24 7.61 12.05
CA ASN A 51 -0.12 6.29 11.56
C ASN A 51 1.14 5.43 11.47
N ARG A 52 1.18 4.29 12.20
CA ARG A 52 2.31 3.34 12.20
C ARG A 52 2.34 2.48 10.93
N VAL A 53 2.03 3.11 9.82
CA VAL A 53 1.83 2.50 8.52
C VAL A 53 2.61 3.31 7.51
N ILE A 54 3.62 2.68 6.92
CA ILE A 54 4.26 3.16 5.70
C ILE A 54 3.41 2.67 4.54
N LEU A 55 2.89 3.60 3.74
CA LEU A 55 2.06 3.31 2.58
C LEU A 55 2.63 4.03 1.35
N ILE A 56 2.94 3.25 0.32
CA ILE A 56 3.39 3.75 -0.98
C ILE A 56 2.35 3.31 -2.00
N SER A 57 1.74 4.25 -2.71
CA SER A 57 0.81 3.96 -3.80
C SER A 57 1.53 3.90 -5.14
N ALA A 58 1.09 3.00 -6.01
CA ALA A 58 1.45 3.02 -7.42
C ALA A 58 0.24 3.52 -8.22
N THR A 59 0.38 4.63 -8.94
CA THR A 59 -0.71 5.21 -9.73
C THR A 59 -0.33 5.28 -11.21
N HIS A 60 -1.33 5.12 -12.08
CA HIS A 60 -1.13 5.30 -13.51
C HIS A 60 -0.89 6.79 -13.81
N PRO A 61 0.18 7.19 -14.53
CA PRO A 61 0.58 8.59 -14.63
C PRO A 61 -0.45 9.48 -15.35
N LYS A 62 -1.28 8.91 -16.22
CA LYS A 62 -2.27 9.68 -17.00
C LYS A 62 -3.66 9.67 -16.39
N THR A 63 -4.14 8.50 -15.97
CA THR A 63 -5.51 8.33 -15.46
C THR A 63 -5.59 8.54 -13.95
N GLN A 64 -4.44 8.53 -13.26
CA GLN A 64 -4.35 8.58 -11.80
C GLN A 64 -5.02 7.39 -11.09
N ASP A 65 -5.35 6.33 -11.84
CA ASP A 65 -5.90 5.10 -11.27
C ASP A 65 -4.88 4.46 -10.34
N LEU A 66 -5.35 4.00 -9.18
CA LEU A 66 -4.54 3.21 -8.25
C LEU A 66 -4.30 1.83 -8.85
N LEU A 67 -3.04 1.50 -9.10
CA LEU A 67 -2.59 0.22 -9.69
C LEU A 67 -2.13 -0.79 -8.63
N GLY A 68 -1.91 -0.33 -7.40
CA GLY A 68 -1.39 -1.17 -6.34
C GLY A 68 -0.79 -0.33 -5.21
N PHE A 69 -0.26 -1.01 -4.21
CA PHE A 69 0.40 -0.35 -3.09
C PHE A 69 1.44 -1.25 -2.42
N ILE A 70 2.37 -0.62 -1.70
CA ILE A 70 3.24 -1.26 -0.73
C ILE A 70 2.80 -0.76 0.64
N ARG A 71 2.53 -1.67 1.57
CA ARG A 71 2.10 -1.37 2.94
C ARG A 71 3.01 -2.09 3.92
N PHE A 72 3.52 -1.34 4.89
CA PHE A 72 4.25 -1.88 6.03
C PHE A 72 3.69 -1.27 7.30
N GLU A 73 3.08 -2.10 8.13
CA GLU A 73 2.56 -1.71 9.44
C GLU A 73 3.47 -2.25 10.54
N TYR A 74 3.75 -1.41 11.53
CA TYR A 74 4.64 -1.76 12.62
C TYR A 74 4.06 -1.38 13.99
N ASP A 75 4.43 -2.13 15.02
CA ASP A 75 4.01 -1.88 16.39
C ASP A 75 4.83 -0.75 17.05
N GLN A 76 4.55 -0.47 18.34
CA GLN A 76 5.33 0.54 19.09
C GLN A 76 6.82 0.21 19.25
N ASN A 77 7.21 -1.05 19.04
CA ASN A 77 8.59 -1.52 19.11
C ASN A 77 9.29 -1.51 17.74
N GLY A 78 8.58 -1.10 16.68
CA GLY A 78 9.08 -1.12 15.31
C GLY A 78 9.07 -2.52 14.68
N LEU A 79 8.38 -3.48 15.28
CA LEU A 79 8.21 -4.82 14.72
C LEU A 79 7.04 -4.84 13.75
N SER A 80 7.21 -5.54 12.63
CA SER A 80 6.18 -5.74 11.62
C SER A 80 4.93 -6.40 12.24
N VAL A 81 3.74 -5.86 11.97
CA VAL A 81 2.46 -6.41 12.48
C VAL A 81 1.94 -7.55 11.59
N ASP A 82 2.08 -7.43 10.27
CA ASP A 82 1.48 -8.35 9.29
C ASP A 82 2.33 -8.48 8.01
N GLY A 83 3.64 -8.31 8.19
CA GLY A 83 4.61 -8.32 7.09
C GLY A 83 4.59 -7.06 6.21
N LEU A 84 5.61 -6.97 5.36
CA LEU A 84 5.60 -6.09 4.19
C LEU A 84 4.66 -6.67 3.15
N LYS A 85 3.62 -5.91 2.78
CA LYS A 85 2.66 -6.29 1.73
C LYS A 85 2.93 -5.48 0.47
N MET A 86 3.02 -6.17 -0.65
CA MET A 86 3.13 -5.57 -1.99
C MET A 86 1.96 -6.07 -2.82
N VAL A 87 1.04 -5.18 -3.15
CA VAL A 87 -0.21 -5.51 -3.83
C VAL A 87 -0.23 -4.89 -5.21
N ASN A 88 -0.53 -5.72 -6.22
CA ASN A 88 -0.69 -5.32 -7.60
C ASN A 88 -2.13 -5.63 -8.04
N PHE A 89 -2.86 -4.60 -8.45
CA PHE A 89 -4.28 -4.71 -8.73
C PHE A 89 -4.54 -5.25 -10.12
N SER A 90 -5.66 -5.95 -10.29
CA SER A 90 -6.06 -6.52 -11.60
C SER A 90 -4.95 -7.39 -12.22
N ALA A 91 -4.19 -8.04 -11.36
CA ALA A 91 -3.13 -8.97 -11.72
C ALA A 91 -3.49 -10.33 -11.14
N THR A 92 -3.13 -11.38 -11.86
CA THR A 92 -3.31 -12.77 -11.42
C THR A 92 -2.04 -13.53 -11.71
N LEU A 93 -1.61 -14.34 -10.75
CA LEU A 93 -0.53 -15.30 -10.92
C LEU A 93 -1.12 -16.67 -11.20
N GLU A 94 -0.85 -17.21 -12.38
CA GLU A 94 -1.24 -18.57 -12.75
C GLU A 94 -0.20 -19.59 -12.29
N TYR A 95 -0.62 -20.80 -11.92
CA TYR A 95 0.27 -21.88 -11.48
C TYR A 95 1.48 -22.10 -12.40
N GLN A 96 1.27 -21.99 -13.71
CA GLN A 96 2.31 -22.18 -14.74
C GLN A 96 3.48 -21.19 -14.61
N MET A 97 3.26 -20.03 -13.96
CA MET A 97 4.31 -19.04 -13.66
C MET A 97 5.34 -19.54 -12.63
N LEU A 98 5.05 -20.64 -11.91
CA LEU A 98 6.04 -21.34 -11.07
C LEU A 98 7.02 -22.18 -11.90
N GLY A 99 6.78 -22.42 -13.19
CA GLY A 99 7.70 -23.08 -14.12
C GLY A 99 8.87 -22.19 -14.54
N ILE A 100 10.10 -22.71 -14.58
CA ILE A 100 11.31 -21.93 -14.93
C ILE A 100 11.14 -21.31 -16.32
N GLY A 101 11.56 -20.05 -16.50
CA GLY A 101 11.48 -19.34 -17.77
C GLY A 101 10.10 -18.78 -18.14
N THR A 102 9.05 -19.06 -17.36
CA THR A 102 7.70 -18.54 -17.66
C THR A 102 7.60 -17.06 -17.29
N THR A 103 7.38 -16.19 -18.28
CA THR A 103 7.14 -14.75 -18.07
C THR A 103 6.30 -14.15 -19.18
N THR A 104 5.38 -13.27 -18.81
CA THR A 104 4.62 -12.44 -19.75
C THR A 104 5.42 -11.25 -20.28
N LYS A 105 6.62 -11.01 -19.74
CA LYS A 105 7.44 -9.81 -19.99
C LYS A 105 8.62 -10.04 -20.94
N ALA A 106 8.79 -11.26 -21.47
CA ALA A 106 9.98 -11.66 -22.23
C ALA A 106 10.33 -10.74 -23.41
N LYS A 107 9.33 -10.08 -24.01
CA LYS A 107 9.49 -9.20 -25.17
C LYS A 107 9.27 -7.71 -24.87
N ASN A 108 9.08 -7.35 -23.60
CA ASN A 108 8.82 -5.96 -23.21
C ASN A 108 10.06 -5.34 -22.56
N SER A 109 10.82 -4.59 -23.35
CA SER A 109 12.03 -3.89 -22.88
C SER A 109 11.73 -2.85 -21.80
N ASN A 110 10.49 -2.39 -21.70
CA ASN A 110 10.08 -1.36 -20.74
C ASN A 110 9.63 -1.96 -19.39
N GLN A 111 9.74 -3.28 -19.22
CA GLN A 111 9.38 -3.95 -17.97
C GLN A 111 10.56 -4.78 -17.43
N ALA A 112 10.80 -4.66 -16.13
CA ALA A 112 11.73 -5.53 -15.42
C ALA A 112 11.14 -6.95 -15.25
N GLY A 113 12.00 -7.98 -15.33
CA GLY A 113 11.62 -9.38 -15.13
C GLY A 113 11.43 -10.21 -16.41
N GLN A 114 12.30 -10.03 -17.40
CA GLN A 114 12.21 -10.69 -18.71
C GLN A 114 12.47 -12.21 -18.69
N HIS A 115 13.05 -12.74 -17.61
CA HIS A 115 13.41 -14.16 -17.50
C HIS A 115 12.37 -15.02 -16.75
N GLY A 116 11.46 -14.40 -15.97
CA GLY A 116 10.43 -15.15 -15.21
C GLY A 116 10.91 -15.83 -13.94
N GLU A 117 12.16 -15.59 -13.53
CA GLU A 117 12.77 -16.26 -12.37
C GLU A 117 12.77 -15.40 -11.11
N GLY A 118 12.63 -14.07 -11.25
CA GLY A 118 12.82 -13.12 -10.16
C GLY A 118 11.94 -13.39 -8.94
N LEU A 119 10.71 -13.84 -9.14
CA LEU A 119 9.79 -14.19 -8.06
C LEU A 119 10.32 -15.36 -7.21
N LYS A 120 10.85 -16.39 -7.87
CA LYS A 120 11.35 -17.61 -7.21
C LYS A 120 12.66 -17.35 -6.50
N LEU A 121 13.53 -16.56 -7.12
CA LEU A 121 14.78 -16.12 -6.51
C LEU A 121 14.49 -15.23 -5.30
N SER A 122 13.48 -14.35 -5.37
CA SER A 122 13.05 -13.55 -4.24
C SER A 122 12.57 -14.44 -3.08
N ALA A 123 11.67 -15.39 -3.36
CA ALA A 123 11.21 -16.36 -2.37
C ALA A 123 12.38 -17.15 -1.75
N LEU A 124 13.32 -17.64 -2.58
CA LEU A 124 14.52 -18.35 -2.13
C LEU A 124 15.34 -17.49 -1.15
N VAL A 125 15.63 -16.24 -1.52
CA VAL A 125 16.48 -15.35 -0.73
C VAL A 125 15.80 -14.99 0.59
N PHE A 126 14.51 -14.64 0.59
CA PHE A 126 13.80 -14.32 1.82
C PHE A 126 13.70 -15.52 2.76
N ARG A 127 13.30 -16.70 2.25
CA ARG A 127 13.24 -17.93 3.06
C ARG A 127 14.61 -18.31 3.62
N ARG A 128 15.70 -18.13 2.86
CA ARG A 128 17.07 -18.40 3.33
C ARG A 128 17.50 -17.47 4.46
N ASN A 129 16.95 -16.26 4.52
CA ASN A 129 17.20 -15.28 5.58
C ASN A 129 16.12 -15.30 6.68
N ASN A 130 15.40 -16.43 6.83
CA ASN A 130 14.38 -16.65 7.86
C ASN A 130 13.15 -15.72 7.81
N TYR A 131 12.92 -15.02 6.70
CA TYR A 131 11.65 -14.32 6.48
C TYR A 131 10.65 -15.28 5.85
N ASN A 132 9.36 -15.21 6.19
CA ASN A 132 8.32 -15.86 5.40
C ASN A 132 8.17 -15.18 4.03
N PHE A 133 7.58 -15.92 3.09
CA PHE A 133 7.27 -15.42 1.76
C PHE A 133 5.98 -16.10 1.28
N CYS A 134 4.92 -15.32 1.20
CA CYS A 134 3.59 -15.77 0.80
C CYS A 134 3.12 -14.96 -0.40
N ILE A 135 2.41 -15.62 -1.32
CA ILE A 135 1.71 -14.95 -2.40
C ILE A 135 0.24 -15.33 -2.31
N GLU A 136 -0.64 -14.34 -2.40
CA GLU A 136 -2.08 -14.53 -2.47
C GLU A 136 -2.58 -14.03 -3.82
N SER A 137 -3.25 -14.89 -4.57
CA SER A 137 -3.74 -14.60 -5.92
C SER A 137 -4.81 -15.61 -6.32
N GLY A 138 -5.89 -15.15 -6.96
CA GLY A 138 -6.96 -16.01 -7.45
C GLY A 138 -7.59 -16.88 -6.35
N GLU A 139 -7.76 -16.32 -5.15
CA GLU A 139 -8.27 -17.03 -3.95
C GLU A 139 -7.41 -18.23 -3.52
N GLN A 140 -6.13 -18.23 -3.89
CA GLN A 140 -5.14 -19.19 -3.45
C GLN A 140 -4.03 -18.52 -2.66
N SER A 141 -3.56 -19.19 -1.61
CA SER A 141 -2.38 -18.82 -0.84
C SER A 141 -1.23 -19.77 -1.18
N TRP A 142 -0.10 -19.19 -1.59
CA TRP A 142 1.08 -19.85 -2.09
C TRP A 142 2.21 -19.62 -1.09
N ASN A 143 2.53 -20.65 -0.31
CA ASN A 143 3.48 -20.58 0.78
C ASN A 143 4.79 -21.24 0.38
N PHE A 144 5.88 -20.47 0.39
CA PHE A 144 7.21 -20.96 0.05
C PHE A 144 7.93 -21.43 1.32
N ILE A 145 8.42 -22.66 1.33
CA ILE A 145 9.10 -23.27 2.48
C ILE A 145 10.30 -24.09 2.02
N PHE A 146 11.23 -24.36 2.93
CA PHE A 146 12.28 -25.35 2.67
C PHE A 146 11.81 -26.72 3.17
N GLU A 147 11.79 -27.71 2.27
CA GLU A 147 11.57 -29.11 2.61
C GLU A 147 12.77 -29.91 2.11
N LYS A 148 13.44 -30.64 3.02
CA LYS A 148 14.64 -31.43 2.69
C LYS A 148 15.75 -30.65 1.96
N GLY A 149 15.85 -29.34 2.25
CA GLY A 149 16.86 -28.45 1.65
C GLY A 149 16.45 -27.81 0.33
N GLU A 150 15.26 -28.12 -0.20
CA GLU A 150 14.75 -27.55 -1.45
C GLU A 150 13.61 -26.56 -1.20
N LEU A 151 13.53 -25.51 -2.02
CA LEU A 151 12.44 -24.54 -1.94
C LEU A 151 11.18 -25.13 -2.58
N THR A 152 10.17 -25.38 -1.77
CA THR A 152 8.87 -25.92 -2.17
C THR A 152 7.79 -24.85 -2.03
N CYS A 153 6.92 -24.72 -3.02
CA CYS A 153 5.72 -23.89 -2.96
C CYS A 153 4.50 -24.76 -2.66
N LYS A 154 3.86 -24.54 -1.51
CA LYS A 154 2.58 -25.17 -1.14
C LYS A 154 1.43 -24.24 -1.45
N ILE A 155 0.49 -24.71 -2.26
CA ILE A 155 -0.67 -23.93 -2.68
C ILE A 155 -1.91 -24.45 -1.97
N HIS A 156 -2.65 -23.55 -1.36
CA HIS A 156 -3.88 -23.83 -0.64
C HIS A 156 -4.99 -22.89 -1.14
N GLU A 157 -6.21 -23.40 -1.27
CA GLU A 157 -7.38 -22.54 -1.43
C GLU A 157 -7.62 -21.75 -0.15
N MET A 158 -7.96 -20.47 -0.30
CA MET A 158 -8.33 -19.63 0.82
C MET A 158 -9.76 -19.98 1.24
N ARG A 159 -9.91 -20.72 2.34
CA ARG A 159 -11.23 -21.13 2.87
C ARG A 159 -11.83 -20.11 3.84
N ASP A 160 -11.48 -18.84 3.68
CA ASP A 160 -11.90 -17.82 4.62
C ASP A 160 -13.34 -17.38 4.29
N LYS A 161 -14.26 -17.69 5.20
CA LYS A 161 -15.68 -17.29 5.11
C LYS A 161 -15.83 -15.77 5.00
N ASN A 162 -14.85 -15.01 5.48
CA ASN A 162 -14.84 -13.56 5.36
C ASN A 162 -14.56 -13.09 3.93
N LEU A 163 -14.03 -13.93 3.04
CA LEU A 163 -13.79 -13.55 1.64
C LEU A 163 -15.08 -13.31 0.87
N THR A 164 -16.09 -14.16 1.06
CA THR A 164 -17.41 -13.94 0.43
C THR A 164 -18.02 -12.63 0.90
N VAL A 165 -17.96 -12.36 2.21
CA VAL A 165 -18.45 -11.11 2.81
C VAL A 165 -17.68 -9.90 2.28
N LEU A 166 -16.35 -9.99 2.24
CA LEU A 166 -15.50 -8.92 1.73
C LEU A 166 -15.78 -8.66 0.24
N ARG A 167 -15.96 -9.71 -0.55
CA ARG A 167 -16.30 -9.61 -1.98
C ARG A 167 -17.62 -8.90 -2.17
N ASP A 168 -18.64 -9.24 -1.40
CA ASP A 168 -19.95 -8.58 -1.47
C ASP A 168 -19.86 -7.11 -1.04
N ILE A 169 -19.09 -6.81 0.02
CA ILE A 169 -18.86 -5.45 0.50
C ILE A 169 -18.13 -4.61 -0.56
N GLU A 170 -17.13 -5.17 -1.23
CA GLU A 170 -16.26 -4.42 -2.15
C GLU A 170 -16.75 -4.41 -3.61
N LYS A 171 -17.82 -5.16 -3.90
CA LYS A 171 -18.42 -5.24 -5.23
C LYS A 171 -18.84 -3.86 -5.74
N GLY A 172 -18.29 -3.46 -6.89
CA GLY A 172 -18.59 -2.19 -7.54
C GLY A 172 -18.00 -0.94 -6.86
N LYS A 173 -17.24 -1.10 -5.77
CA LYS A 173 -16.54 0.03 -5.13
C LYS A 173 -15.25 0.38 -5.89
N PRO A 174 -14.89 1.67 -5.94
CA PRO A 174 -13.61 2.10 -6.49
C PRO A 174 -12.43 1.44 -5.76
N ARG A 175 -11.29 1.33 -6.45
CA ARG A 175 -10.07 0.78 -5.87
C ARG A 175 -9.58 1.65 -4.71
N THR A 176 -9.27 1.02 -3.58
CA THR A 176 -8.66 1.63 -2.40
C THR A 176 -7.46 0.79 -1.96
N PHE A 177 -6.88 1.05 -0.78
CA PHE A 177 -5.78 0.28 -0.20
C PHE A 177 -6.21 -1.07 0.40
N ILE A 178 -7.27 -1.67 -0.16
CA ILE A 178 -7.79 -2.98 0.20
C ILE A 178 -7.32 -3.98 -0.87
N PHE A 179 -6.69 -5.06 -0.42
CA PHE A 179 -6.36 -6.21 -1.25
C PHE A 179 -7.59 -7.10 -1.43
N ARG A 180 -7.85 -7.51 -2.68
CA ARG A 180 -8.97 -8.37 -3.06
C ARG A 180 -8.41 -9.65 -3.70
N PRO A 181 -8.30 -10.76 -2.96
CA PRO A 181 -7.61 -11.97 -3.42
C PRO A 181 -8.14 -12.60 -4.71
N TRP A 182 -9.37 -12.27 -5.10
CA TRP A 182 -10.00 -12.79 -6.32
C TRP A 182 -9.64 -12.02 -7.60
N GLU A 183 -9.08 -10.82 -7.49
CA GLU A 183 -8.74 -9.96 -8.64
C GLU A 183 -7.35 -9.32 -8.57
N ASP A 184 -6.64 -9.51 -7.46
CA ASP A 184 -5.32 -8.93 -7.22
C ASP A 184 -4.28 -10.00 -6.89
N VAL A 185 -3.01 -9.60 -6.97
CA VAL A 185 -1.88 -10.34 -6.39
C VAL A 185 -1.34 -9.58 -5.20
N CYS A 186 -1.18 -10.25 -4.06
CA CYS A 186 -0.45 -9.75 -2.90
C CYS A 186 0.78 -10.61 -2.65
N VAL A 187 1.94 -10.00 -2.42
CA VAL A 187 3.13 -10.65 -1.90
C VAL A 187 3.35 -10.16 -0.47
N THR A 188 3.45 -11.08 0.48
CA THR A 188 3.69 -10.79 1.89
C THR A 188 5.04 -11.37 2.33
N VAL A 189 5.85 -10.55 3.01
CA VAL A 189 7.19 -10.90 3.49
C VAL A 189 7.38 -10.47 4.94
N GLY A 190 7.89 -11.36 5.79
CA GLY A 190 8.18 -11.09 7.20
C GLY A 190 6.94 -10.86 8.08
N ALA A 191 5.83 -11.53 7.79
CA ALA A 191 4.67 -11.60 8.69
C ALA A 191 4.90 -12.53 9.89
#